data_AF-A0A7V1SL30-F1
#
_entry.id   AF-A0A7V1SL30-F1
#
_cell.length_a   1.000
_cell.length_b   1.000
_cell.length_c   1.000
_cell.angle_alpha   90.00
_cell.angle_beta   90.00
_cell.angle_gamma   90.00
#
_symmetry.space_group_name_H-M   'P 1'
#
loop_
_entity.id
_entity.type
_entity.pdbx_description
1 polymer ?
#
loop_
_entity_poly.entity_id
_entity_poly.type
_entity_poly.pdbx_seq_one_letter_code
_entity_poly.pdbx_strand_id
1 'polypeptide(L)' 'MIQATEAIKLILKMGVPLIGRFLVYNALDLSFTVFKLKKNSNCPLCGVAPVITRLNGSSDYEQAYACGP' A
#
# COMPACT_ATOMS: atom_id res chain seq x y z
N MET A 1 11.56 8.93 -5.27
CA MET A 1 11.21 10.27 -4.75
C MET A 1 9.79 10.35 -4.17
N ILE A 2 8.76 9.81 -4.83
CA ILE A 2 7.35 9.94 -4.40
C ILE A 2 7.12 9.59 -2.91
N GLN A 3 7.65 8.46 -2.42
CA GLN A 3 7.46 8.04 -1.02
C GLN A 3 8.05 9.03 0.00
N ALA A 4 9.24 9.59 -0.28
CA ALA A 4 9.86 10.61 0.58
C ALA A 4 9.04 11.91 0.58
N THR A 5 8.51 12.30 -0.57
CA THR A 5 7.61 13.45 -0.68
C THR A 5 6.32 13.25 0.13
N GLU A 6 5.73 12.05 0.10
CA GLU A 6 4.56 11.74 0.95
C GLU A 6 4.91 11.79 2.44
N ALA A 7 6.07 11.27 2.85
CA ALA A 7 6.52 11.33 4.24
C ALA A 7 6.64 12.79 4.73
N ILE A 8 7.24 13.67 3.93
CA ILE A 8 7.35 15.10 4.26
C ILE A 8 5.98 15.75 4.38
N LYS A 9 5.05 15.48 3.45
CA LYS A 9 3.67 16.01 3.52
C LYS A 9 2.97 15.62 4.82
N LEU A 10 3.14 14.37 5.26
CA LEU A 10 2.56 13.87 6.51
C LEU A 10 3.20 14.53 7.74
N ILE A 11 4.53 14.59 7.80
CA ILE A 11 5.27 15.19 8.94
C ILE A 11 4.90 16.66 9.12
N LEU A 12 4.89 17.42 8.02
CA LEU A 12 4.62 18.86 8.06
C LEU A 12 3.12 19.19 8.04
N LYS A 13 2.23 18.18 7.89
CA LYS A 13 0.77 18.36 7.72
C LYS A 13 0.43 19.34 6.59
N MET A 14 1.13 19.26 5.47
CA MET A 14 0.98 20.17 4.34
C MET A 14 0.60 19.46 3.04
N GLY A 15 -0.14 20.17 2.18
CA GLY A 15 -0.60 19.66 0.89
C GLY A 15 -1.67 18.58 1.02
N VAL A 16 -1.84 17.79 -0.05
CA VAL A 16 -2.84 16.70 -0.10
C VAL A 16 -2.11 15.35 -0.22
N PRO A 17 -1.98 14.56 0.86
CA PRO A 17 -1.28 13.28 0.85
C PRO A 17 -2.07 12.20 0.11
N LEU A 18 -1.39 11.20 -0.47
CA LEU A 18 -1.97 10.10 -1.23
C LEU A 18 -2.71 9.06 -0.35
N ILE A 19 -3.16 9.44 0.85
CA ILE A 19 -3.95 8.57 1.72
C ILE A 19 -5.21 8.10 0.97
N GLY A 20 -5.46 6.80 1.01
CA GLY A 20 -6.59 6.17 0.32
C GLY A 20 -6.52 6.22 -1.20
N ARG A 21 -5.35 6.50 -1.78
CA ARG A 21 -5.14 6.58 -3.23
C ARG A 21 -3.95 5.73 -3.65
N PHE A 22 -4.09 5.06 -4.79
CA PHE A 22 -3.02 4.28 -5.40
C PHE A 22 -2.55 5.00 -6.67
N LEU A 23 -1.28 5.42 -6.66
CA LEU A 23 -0.64 6.09 -7.80
C LEU A 23 0.12 5.05 -8.62
N VAL A 24 -0.25 4.92 -9.90
CA VAL A 24 0.47 4.12 -10.90
C VAL A 24 1.25 5.08 -11.79
N TYR A 25 2.56 4.83 -11.92
CA TYR A 25 3.43 5.55 -12.84
C TYR A 25 3.78 4.63 -14.01
N ASN A 26 3.43 5.04 -15.22
CA ASN A 26 3.88 4.38 -16.44
C ASN A 26 5.12 5.11 -16.96
N ALA A 27 6.27 4.42 -16.93
CA ALA A 27 7.54 5.02 -17.32
C ALA A 27 7.71 5.16 -18.85
N LEU A 28 6.97 4.38 -19.65
CA LEU A 28 7.13 4.38 -21.11
C LEU A 28 6.52 5.63 -21.76
N ASP A 29 5.41 6.13 -21.21
CA ASP A 29 4.69 7.31 -21.69
C ASP A 29 4.71 8.47 -20.68
N LEU A 30 5.45 8.31 -19.57
CA LEU A 30 5.56 9.26 -18.47
C LEU A 30 4.20 9.68 -17.86
N SER A 31 3.21 8.80 -17.91
CA SER A 31 1.88 9.08 -17.38
C SER A 31 1.69 8.64 -15.92
N PHE A 32 0.71 9.26 -15.27
CA PHE A 32 0.31 8.95 -13.91
C PHE A 32 -1.20 8.68 -13.86
N THR A 33 -1.58 7.58 -13.22
CA THR A 33 -2.98 7.25 -12.97
C THR A 33 -3.21 7.10 -11.47
N VAL A 34 -4.31 7.68 -10.96
CA VAL A 34 -4.66 7.61 -9.54
C VAL A 34 -5.98 6.90 -9.34
N PHE A 35 -5.96 5.82 -8.57
CA PHE A 35 -7.15 5.08 -8.18
C PHE A 35 -7.53 5.41 -6.73
N LYS A 36 -8.83 5.47 -6.44
CA LYS A 36 -9.33 5.55 -5.06
C LYS A 36 -9.37 4.14 -4.46
N LEU A 37 -8.64 3.92 -3.38
CA LEU A 37 -8.67 2.67 -2.62
C LEU A 37 -9.75 2.73 -1.56
N LYS A 38 -10.56 1.67 -1.48
CA LYS A 38 -11.52 1.46 -0.41
C LYS A 38 -11.00 0.36 0.50
N LYS A 39 -11.16 0.56 1.81
CA LYS A 39 -10.89 -0.48 2.80
C LYS A 39 -11.82 -1.67 2.55
N ASN A 40 -11.28 -2.87 2.48
CA ASN A 40 -12.08 -4.09 2.46
C ASN A 40 -12.60 -4.37 3.88
N SER A 41 -13.93 -4.35 4.08
CA SER A 41 -14.56 -4.64 5.37
C SER A 41 -14.22 -6.03 5.89
N ASN A 42 -14.00 -6.98 4.98
CA ASN A 42 -13.73 -8.38 5.28
C ASN A 42 -12.23 -8.71 5.32
N CYS A 43 -11.36 -7.69 5.32
CA CYS A 43 -9.92 -7.91 5.40
C CYS A 43 -9.56 -8.61 6.72
N PRO A 44 -8.89 -9.79 6.71
CA PRO A 44 -8.55 -10.51 7.93
C PRO A 44 -7.50 -9.77 8.78
N LEU A 45 -6.82 -8.77 8.23
CA LEU A 45 -5.81 -7.97 8.94
C LEU A 45 -6.38 -6.71 9.58
N CYS A 46 -7.16 -5.93 8.83
CA CYS A 46 -7.62 -4.61 9.28
C CYS A 46 -9.13 -4.39 9.15
N GLY A 47 -9.90 -5.38 8.71
CA GLY A 47 -11.34 -5.33 8.52
C GLY A 47 -12.13 -5.14 9.84
N VAL A 48 -13.44 -5.31 9.79
CA VAL A 48 -14.30 -5.11 10.97
C VAL A 48 -14.10 -6.18 12.06
N ALA A 49 -13.71 -7.38 11.64
CA ALA A 49 -13.39 -8.51 12.52
C ALA A 49 -12.01 -9.08 12.13
N PRO A 50 -10.90 -8.44 12.54
CA PRO A 50 -9.56 -8.90 12.19
C PRO A 50 -9.24 -10.21 12.92
N VAL A 51 -8.67 -11.16 12.19
CA VAL A 51 -8.24 -12.48 12.69
C VAL A 51 -6.72 -12.55 12.78
N ILE A 52 -6.00 -11.85 11.90
CA ILE A 52 -4.55 -11.72 11.93
C ILE A 52 -4.18 -10.66 12.97
N THR A 53 -3.70 -11.12 14.13
CA THR A 53 -3.37 -10.25 15.28
C THR A 53 -1.90 -10.27 15.67
N ARG A 54 -1.13 -11.24 15.17
CA ARG A 54 0.32 -11.33 15.32
C ARG A 54 0.94 -11.84 14.05
N LEU A 55 2.16 -11.40 13.79
CA LEU A 55 3.03 -11.97 12.78
C LEU A 55 3.87 -13.05 13.50
N ASN A 56 3.70 -14.30 13.10
CA ASN A 56 4.63 -15.39 13.43
C ASN A 56 5.92 -15.13 12.61
N GLY A 57 7.05 -15.02 13.29
CA GLY A 57 8.30 -14.58 12.64
C GLY A 57 8.81 -15.50 11.53
N SER A 58 9.34 -14.87 10.48
CA SER A 58 10.38 -15.31 9.53
C SER A 58 10.20 -16.58 8.68
N SER A 59 9.07 -17.29 8.65
CA SER A 59 8.91 -18.44 7.73
C SER A 59 8.30 -18.12 6.36
N ASP A 60 7.77 -16.91 6.17
CA ASP A 60 6.81 -16.67 5.08
C ASP A 60 7.40 -15.93 3.87
N TYR A 61 8.66 -15.48 3.95
CA TYR A 61 9.32 -14.80 2.82
C TYR A 61 9.83 -15.77 1.74
N GLU A 62 10.00 -17.05 2.06
CA GLU A 62 10.46 -18.07 1.10
C GLU A 62 9.34 -18.61 0.20
N GLN A 63 8.08 -18.50 0.62
CA GLN A 63 6.94 -18.97 -0.18
C GLN A 63 6.46 -17.98 -1.24
N ALA A 64 6.94 -16.73 -1.21
CA ALA A 64 6.56 -15.69 -2.17
C ALA A 64 7.19 -15.87 -3.58
N TYR A 65 8.18 -16.75 -3.74
CA TYR A 65 8.78 -17.06 -5.05
C TYR A 65 7.96 -18.08 -5.86
N ALA A 66 6.82 -18.56 -5.36
CA ALA A 66 5.98 -19.55 -6.06
C ALA A 66 4.96 -18.93 -7.05
N CYS A 67 4.88 -17.60 -7.18
CA CYS A 67 4.04 -16.95 -8.20
C CYS A 67 4.89 -16.41 -9.36
N GLY A 68 5.46 -17.32 -10.14
CA GLY A 68 5.56 -17.18 -11.59
C GLY A 68 4.56 -18.15 -12.25
N PRO A 69 4.36 -18.13 -13.57
CA PRO A 69 3.56 -19.17 -14.22
C PRO A 69 4.06 -20.58 -13.90
#